data_AF-A0AB34K687-F1
#
_entry.id   AF-A0AB34K687-F1
#
_cell.length_a   1.000
_cell.length_b   1.000
_cell.length_c   1.000
_cell.angle_alpha   90.00
_cell.angle_beta   90.00
_cell.angle_gamma   90.00
#
_symmetry.space_group_name_H-M   'P 1'
#
loop_
_entity.id
_entity.type
_entity.pdbx_description
1 polymer ?
#
loop_
_entity_poly.entity_id
_entity_poly.type
_entity_poly.pdbx_seq_one_letter_code
_entity_poly.pdbx_strand_id
1 'polypeptide(L)'
;MVCPTPTSELLFNSIVLGLFAEGKIPPGSVVDAGANSGEWACMYAEAQPSRPVHAIDPLEVNIKSISRKFKPLFPNIRARVGGLGDETVTIVPPSRAANARVGNAASLESHRMGTVWRDESPAPATAFTMLRLDDLFANETLGFAHLDVEGGELAALRGGARVIQRDRRAVPVLTVELHVHQDPAYTHELLSFLKSLQYTVLLVEEVCGDRYDCRNLLALPKGSGAHFHTSQVMRVAAASERLFAVNSSNILTHAFPIPCTRGGPCCHTDANHCCTHRCVSAWMKTSMSRWDARNSSSRDPRLFTRLEWLSAITSLKVLFGH
;
A
#
# COMPACT_ATOMS: atom_id res chain seq x y z
N MET A 1 -23.05 -4.35 3.31
CA MET A 1 -21.84 -4.74 2.58
C MET A 1 -21.68 -6.24 2.71
N VAL A 2 -21.44 -6.91 1.59
CA VAL A 2 -21.17 -8.36 1.53
C VAL A 2 -19.68 -8.63 1.74
N CYS A 3 -18.81 -7.70 1.34
CA CYS A 3 -17.39 -7.79 1.63
C CYS A 3 -17.11 -7.45 3.10
N PRO A 4 -16.20 -8.17 3.76
CA PRO A 4 -15.66 -7.71 5.03
C PRO A 4 -14.94 -6.38 4.79
N THR A 5 -15.23 -5.37 5.62
CA THR A 5 -14.41 -4.16 5.65
C THR A 5 -13.01 -4.56 6.16
N PRO A 6 -11.93 -4.24 5.44
CA PRO A 6 -10.59 -4.51 5.94
C PRO A 6 -10.43 -3.90 7.34
N THR A 7 -9.85 -4.66 8.24
CA THR A 7 -9.73 -4.26 9.66
C THR A 7 -8.50 -3.40 9.93
N SER A 8 -7.55 -3.37 9.00
CA SER A 8 -6.41 -2.46 8.94
C SER A 8 -6.72 -1.28 8.02
N GLU A 9 -5.87 -0.25 8.08
CA GLU A 9 -5.83 0.85 7.10
C GLU A 9 -7.18 1.55 6.87
N LEU A 10 -7.89 1.81 7.97
CA LEU A 10 -9.26 2.32 7.94
C LEU A 10 -9.34 3.70 7.28
N LEU A 11 -8.34 4.56 7.53
CA LEU A 11 -8.28 5.87 6.89
C LEU A 11 -8.03 5.74 5.40
N PHE A 12 -7.02 4.96 5.00
CA PHE A 12 -6.71 4.72 3.59
C PHE A 12 -7.92 4.16 2.85
N ASN A 13 -8.55 3.12 3.39
CA ASN A 13 -9.74 2.48 2.83
C ASN A 13 -10.91 3.46 2.70
N SER A 14 -11.12 4.32 3.71
CA SER A 14 -12.15 5.37 3.66
C SER A 14 -11.89 6.40 2.56
N ILE A 15 -10.62 6.78 2.36
CA ILE A 15 -10.23 7.71 1.30
C ILE A 15 -10.50 7.09 -0.07
N VAL A 16 -10.01 5.88 -0.31
CA VAL A 16 -10.13 5.20 -1.62
C VAL A 16 -11.59 4.92 -1.95
N LEU A 17 -12.36 4.33 -1.03
CA LEU A 17 -13.80 4.09 -1.24
C LEU A 17 -14.57 5.39 -1.44
N GLY A 18 -14.23 6.43 -0.70
CA GLY A 18 -14.80 7.76 -0.87
C GLY A 18 -14.55 8.33 -2.27
N LEU A 19 -13.33 8.19 -2.79
CA LEU A 19 -12.99 8.60 -4.15
C LEU A 19 -13.74 7.78 -5.22
N PHE A 20 -13.97 6.48 -4.99
CA PHE A 20 -14.83 5.68 -5.87
C PHE A 20 -16.29 6.17 -5.84
N ALA A 21 -16.85 6.39 -4.65
CA ALA A 21 -18.22 6.84 -4.46
C ALA A 21 -18.49 8.24 -5.07
N GLU A 22 -17.50 9.13 -4.99
CA GLU A 22 -17.57 10.46 -5.61
C GLU A 22 -17.29 10.46 -7.12
N GLY A 23 -17.04 9.30 -7.74
CA GLY A 23 -16.69 9.18 -9.16
C GLY A 23 -15.34 9.84 -9.51
N LYS A 24 -14.44 9.93 -8.52
CA LYS A 24 -13.13 10.57 -8.67
C LYS A 24 -12.06 9.62 -9.18
N ILE A 25 -12.20 8.32 -8.91
CA ILE A 25 -11.39 7.30 -9.57
C ILE A 25 -11.86 7.17 -11.01
N PRO A 26 -10.97 7.31 -12.01
CA PRO A 26 -11.38 7.27 -13.41
C PRO A 26 -11.89 5.90 -13.83
N PRO A 27 -12.62 5.82 -14.97
CA PRO A 27 -13.07 4.54 -15.51
C PRO A 27 -11.89 3.63 -15.88
N GLY A 28 -12.17 2.33 -15.99
CA GLY A 28 -11.18 1.31 -16.32
C GLY A 28 -11.13 0.19 -15.29
N SER A 29 -10.32 -0.82 -15.53
CA SER A 29 -10.11 -1.92 -14.59
C SER A 29 -9.38 -1.46 -13.32
N VAL A 30 -9.49 -2.27 -12.28
CA VAL A 30 -8.81 -2.12 -11.00
C VAL A 30 -7.81 -3.26 -10.84
N VAL A 31 -6.63 -3.00 -10.29
CA VAL A 31 -5.71 -4.05 -9.81
C VAL A 31 -5.45 -3.91 -8.32
N ASP A 32 -5.48 -5.04 -7.65
CA ASP A 32 -5.06 -5.27 -6.28
C ASP A 32 -3.91 -6.27 -6.32
N ALA A 33 -2.67 -5.77 -6.20
CA ALA A 33 -1.46 -6.57 -6.25
C ALA A 33 -0.91 -6.76 -4.84
N GLY A 34 -0.65 -8.02 -4.49
CA GLY A 34 -0.51 -8.42 -3.09
C GLY A 34 -1.83 -8.82 -2.45
N ALA A 35 -2.78 -9.34 -3.24
CA ALA A 35 -4.17 -9.46 -2.82
C ALA A 35 -4.38 -10.28 -1.53
N ASN A 36 -3.45 -11.17 -1.16
CA ASN A 36 -3.42 -11.91 0.10
C ASN A 36 -4.76 -12.63 0.40
N SER A 37 -5.53 -12.12 1.37
CA SER A 37 -6.83 -12.67 1.76
C SER A 37 -7.98 -12.26 0.82
N GLY A 38 -7.74 -11.30 -0.07
CA GLY A 38 -8.66 -10.71 -1.05
C GLY A 38 -9.63 -9.68 -0.47
N GLU A 39 -9.40 -9.18 0.73
CA GLU A 39 -10.32 -8.22 1.38
C GLU A 39 -10.43 -6.92 0.59
N TRP A 40 -9.30 -6.37 0.12
CA TRP A 40 -9.27 -5.18 -0.75
C TRP A 40 -9.88 -5.46 -2.12
N ALA A 41 -9.49 -6.54 -2.80
CA ALA A 41 -10.12 -6.95 -4.06
C ALA A 41 -11.66 -7.08 -3.95
N CYS A 42 -12.16 -7.67 -2.85
CA CYS A 42 -13.60 -7.74 -2.59
C CYS A 42 -14.18 -6.34 -2.44
N MET A 43 -13.59 -5.51 -1.56
CA MET A 43 -14.02 -4.14 -1.30
C MET A 43 -14.12 -3.31 -2.60
N TYR A 44 -13.12 -3.39 -3.49
CA TYR A 44 -13.15 -2.72 -4.80
C TYR A 44 -14.22 -3.28 -5.72
N ALA A 45 -14.43 -4.60 -5.73
CA ALA A 45 -15.44 -5.24 -6.57
C ALA A 45 -16.88 -4.88 -6.15
N GLU A 46 -17.14 -4.78 -4.84
CA GLU A 46 -18.41 -4.32 -4.30
C GLU A 46 -18.62 -2.83 -4.59
N ALA A 47 -17.59 -2.00 -4.42
CA ALA A 47 -17.67 -0.57 -4.68
C ALA A 47 -17.89 -0.25 -6.17
N GLN A 48 -17.43 -1.11 -7.08
CA GLN A 48 -17.46 -0.89 -8.52
C GLN A 48 -17.86 -2.17 -9.29
N PRO A 49 -19.13 -2.59 -9.22
CA PRO A 49 -19.58 -3.88 -9.78
C PRO A 49 -19.46 -3.98 -11.31
N SER A 50 -19.38 -2.84 -12.01
CA SER A 50 -19.23 -2.78 -13.47
C SER A 50 -17.78 -2.86 -13.96
N ARG A 51 -16.80 -2.78 -13.04
CA ARG A 51 -15.37 -2.71 -13.39
C ARG A 51 -14.69 -4.04 -13.07
N PRO A 52 -13.86 -4.58 -13.98
CA PRO A 52 -13.03 -5.73 -13.64
C PRO A 52 -12.06 -5.40 -12.51
N VAL A 53 -11.91 -6.32 -11.55
CA VAL A 53 -10.94 -6.23 -10.46
C VAL A 53 -9.96 -7.39 -10.57
N HIS A 54 -8.70 -7.11 -10.85
CA HIS A 54 -7.63 -8.11 -10.92
C HIS A 54 -7.00 -8.26 -9.54
N ALA A 55 -7.20 -9.42 -8.92
CA ALA A 55 -6.57 -9.77 -7.65
C ALA A 55 -5.35 -10.64 -7.93
N ILE A 56 -4.15 -10.10 -7.72
CA ILE A 56 -2.88 -10.72 -8.10
C ILE A 56 -2.09 -11.05 -6.83
N ASP A 57 -1.69 -12.31 -6.68
CA ASP A 57 -0.91 -12.78 -5.53
C ASP A 57 -0.01 -13.96 -5.96
N PRO A 58 1.26 -14.01 -5.52
CA PRO A 58 2.19 -15.07 -5.91
C PRO A 58 1.84 -16.43 -5.30
N LEU A 59 1.08 -16.47 -4.21
CA LEU A 59 0.68 -17.69 -3.52
C LEU A 59 -0.61 -18.26 -4.11
N GLU A 60 -0.50 -19.45 -4.70
CA GLU A 60 -1.66 -20.14 -5.28
C GLU A 60 -2.77 -20.40 -4.24
N VAL A 61 -2.41 -20.64 -2.97
CA VAL A 61 -3.38 -20.82 -1.89
C VAL A 61 -4.25 -19.58 -1.66
N ASN A 62 -3.67 -18.38 -1.76
CA ASN A 62 -4.39 -17.11 -1.64
C ASN A 62 -5.38 -16.97 -2.79
N ILE A 63 -4.93 -17.16 -4.04
CA ILE A 63 -5.78 -17.06 -5.23
C ILE A 63 -6.92 -18.09 -5.23
N LYS A 64 -6.66 -19.32 -4.78
CA LYS A 64 -7.70 -20.36 -4.59
C LYS A 64 -8.71 -19.93 -3.52
N SER A 65 -8.25 -19.34 -2.43
CA SER A 65 -9.12 -18.80 -1.36
C SER A 65 -10.01 -17.67 -1.87
N ILE A 66 -9.43 -16.66 -2.52
CA ILE A 66 -10.14 -15.52 -3.14
C ILE A 66 -11.18 -16.01 -4.14
N SER A 67 -10.79 -16.93 -5.03
CA SER A 67 -11.68 -17.49 -6.04
C SER A 67 -12.86 -18.25 -5.44
N ARG A 68 -12.64 -18.97 -4.33
CA ARG A 68 -13.71 -19.70 -3.64
C ARG A 68 -14.63 -18.78 -2.87
N LYS A 69 -14.07 -17.79 -2.16
CA LYS A 69 -14.80 -16.92 -1.23
C LYS A 69 -15.58 -15.82 -1.96
N PHE A 70 -14.97 -15.16 -2.93
CA PHE A 70 -15.50 -13.90 -3.48
C PHE A 70 -16.00 -13.99 -4.91
N LYS A 71 -15.41 -14.83 -5.77
CA LYS A 71 -15.84 -14.93 -7.19
C LYS A 71 -17.33 -15.30 -7.37
N PRO A 72 -17.96 -16.16 -6.52
CA PRO A 72 -19.40 -16.42 -6.64
C PRO A 72 -20.28 -15.21 -6.32
N LEU A 73 -19.78 -14.28 -5.49
CA LEU A 73 -20.49 -13.08 -5.06
C LEU A 73 -20.22 -11.91 -6.02
N PHE A 74 -19.00 -11.87 -6.56
CA PHE A 74 -18.47 -10.78 -7.38
C PHE A 74 -17.84 -11.35 -8.66
N PRO A 75 -18.63 -11.57 -9.73
CA PRO A 75 -18.14 -12.14 -10.98
C PRO A 75 -17.14 -11.23 -11.72
N ASN A 76 -17.04 -9.96 -11.34
CA ASN A 76 -16.05 -9.01 -11.83
C ASN A 76 -14.65 -9.20 -11.23
N ILE A 77 -14.47 -10.07 -10.22
CA ILE A 77 -13.15 -10.44 -9.69
C ILE A 77 -12.45 -11.44 -10.62
N ARG A 78 -11.23 -11.09 -11.02
CA ARG A 78 -10.31 -11.87 -11.84
C ARG A 78 -9.06 -12.20 -11.01
N ALA A 79 -9.13 -13.24 -10.18
CA ALA A 79 -8.00 -13.68 -9.37
C ALA A 79 -6.97 -14.46 -10.21
N ARG A 80 -5.68 -14.15 -10.08
CA ARG A 80 -4.59 -14.79 -10.84
C ARG A 80 -3.34 -14.98 -9.99
N VAL A 81 -2.67 -16.12 -10.16
CA VAL A 81 -1.38 -16.39 -9.51
C VAL A 81 -0.28 -15.61 -10.23
N GLY A 82 0.45 -14.79 -9.49
CA GLY A 82 1.60 -14.05 -10.00
C GLY A 82 2.04 -12.92 -9.07
N GLY A 83 3.25 -12.41 -9.30
CA GLY A 83 3.71 -11.14 -8.72
C GLY A 83 3.72 -10.05 -9.79
N LEU A 84 3.93 -8.79 -9.39
CA LEU A 84 4.14 -7.69 -10.33
C LEU A 84 5.58 -7.19 -10.28
N GLY A 85 6.19 -6.99 -11.44
CA GLY A 85 7.56 -6.51 -11.59
C GLY A 85 7.77 -5.78 -12.91
N ASP A 86 9.04 -5.48 -13.23
CA ASP A 86 9.43 -4.81 -14.47
C ASP A 86 9.65 -5.76 -15.65
N GLU A 87 9.75 -7.06 -15.38
CA GLU A 87 9.92 -8.12 -16.37
C GLU A 87 8.91 -9.26 -16.17
N THR A 88 8.60 -9.95 -17.27
CA THR A 88 7.78 -11.17 -17.23
C THR A 88 8.69 -12.38 -17.13
N VAL A 89 8.79 -12.97 -15.94
CA VAL A 89 9.72 -14.06 -15.63
C VAL A 89 9.13 -15.05 -14.63
N THR A 90 9.42 -16.35 -14.79
CA THR A 90 9.07 -17.36 -13.78
C THR A 90 10.06 -17.30 -12.62
N ILE A 91 9.55 -17.06 -11.42
CA ILE A 91 10.31 -17.09 -10.18
C ILE A 91 10.07 -18.43 -9.50
N VAL A 92 11.15 -19.11 -9.15
CA VAL A 92 11.12 -20.28 -8.27
C VAL A 92 11.67 -19.82 -6.93
N PRO A 93 10.81 -19.58 -5.91
CA PRO A 93 11.31 -19.21 -4.60
C PRO A 93 12.23 -20.31 -4.07
N PRO A 94 13.24 -20.00 -3.24
CA PRO A 94 13.95 -21.03 -2.50
C PRO A 94 12.94 -21.81 -1.63
N SER A 95 13.10 -23.13 -1.50
CA SER A 95 12.18 -24.07 -0.81
C SER A 95 11.71 -23.64 0.59
N ARG A 96 12.43 -22.73 1.24
CA ARG A 96 12.09 -22.16 2.56
C ARG A 96 11.09 -21.02 2.56
N ALA A 97 10.87 -20.37 1.42
CA ALA A 97 9.87 -19.32 1.29
C ALA A 97 8.44 -19.88 1.12
N ALA A 98 8.33 -21.17 0.73
CA ALA A 98 7.17 -21.78 0.11
C ALA A 98 5.83 -21.67 0.88
N ASN A 99 5.84 -21.63 2.22
CA ASN A 99 4.59 -21.83 2.97
C ASN A 99 4.17 -20.69 3.92
N ALA A 100 4.98 -19.65 4.13
CA ALA A 100 4.57 -18.54 5.01
C ALA A 100 5.14 -17.16 4.63
N ARG A 101 6.06 -17.08 3.66
CA ARG A 101 6.84 -15.86 3.39
C ARG A 101 7.17 -15.64 1.91
N VAL A 102 6.44 -16.23 0.95
CA VAL A 102 6.68 -15.95 -0.47
C VAL A 102 6.44 -14.47 -0.79
N GLY A 103 5.49 -13.79 -0.13
CA GLY A 103 5.35 -12.33 -0.23
C GLY A 103 6.65 -11.61 0.09
N ASN A 104 7.25 -11.91 1.26
CA ASN A 104 8.56 -11.38 1.66
C ASN A 104 9.73 -11.88 0.79
N ALA A 105 9.65 -13.06 0.17
CA ALA A 105 10.71 -13.62 -0.68
C ALA A 105 10.60 -13.17 -2.15
N ALA A 106 9.47 -12.57 -2.54
CA ALA A 106 9.30 -11.81 -3.77
C ALA A 106 9.77 -10.35 -3.60
N SER A 107 10.07 -9.91 -2.37
CA SER A 107 10.66 -8.61 -2.10
C SER A 107 12.06 -8.48 -2.71
N LEU A 108 12.38 -7.29 -3.23
CA LEU A 108 13.72 -6.93 -3.69
C LEU A 108 14.79 -7.08 -2.59
N GLU A 109 14.44 -7.00 -1.30
CA GLU A 109 15.38 -7.21 -0.19
C GLU A 109 15.96 -8.63 -0.17
N SER A 110 15.14 -9.64 -0.49
CA SER A 110 15.57 -11.04 -0.52
C SER A 110 16.47 -11.38 -1.72
N HIS A 111 16.44 -10.57 -2.79
CA HIS A 111 17.43 -10.63 -3.88
C HIS A 111 18.74 -9.91 -3.56
N ARG A 112 18.73 -8.91 -2.66
CA ARG A 112 19.93 -8.13 -2.28
C ARG A 112 20.74 -8.76 -1.15
N MET A 113 20.11 -9.50 -0.24
CA MET A 113 20.80 -10.17 0.86
C MET A 113 20.95 -11.68 0.59
N GLY A 114 22.12 -12.08 0.08
CA GLY A 114 22.56 -13.48 -0.03
C GLY A 114 22.78 -14.17 1.33
N THR A 115 21.83 -14.08 2.26
CA THR A 115 21.91 -14.75 3.55
C THR A 115 21.66 -16.25 3.40
N VAL A 116 22.73 -17.03 3.58
CA VAL A 116 22.72 -18.49 3.67
C VAL A 116 22.01 -18.89 4.97
N TRP A 117 20.75 -19.30 4.86
CA TRP A 117 20.08 -20.00 5.95
C TRP A 117 20.37 -21.51 5.78
N ARG A 118 20.71 -22.25 6.85
CA ARG A 118 20.64 -23.74 7.01
C ARG A 118 19.41 -24.03 7.89
N ASP A 119 18.39 -24.81 7.50
CA ASP A 119 18.26 -26.26 7.62
C ASP A 119 17.11 -26.88 6.76
N GLU A 120 16.90 -28.19 6.92
CA GLU A 120 16.25 -29.23 6.11
C GLU A 120 14.72 -29.39 6.21
N SER A 121 13.95 -28.98 5.18
CA SER A 121 12.60 -29.53 4.93
C SER A 121 12.22 -29.43 3.44
N PRO A 122 11.74 -30.52 2.79
CA PRO A 122 11.67 -30.65 1.34
C PRO A 122 10.29 -30.33 0.74
N ALA A 123 9.59 -29.30 1.21
CA ALA A 123 8.40 -28.84 0.47
C ALA A 123 8.88 -28.12 -0.81
N PRO A 124 8.48 -28.55 -2.02
CA PRO A 124 8.87 -27.88 -3.25
C PRO A 124 8.27 -26.47 -3.26
N ALA A 125 9.11 -25.45 -3.44
CA ALA A 125 8.63 -24.10 -3.66
C ALA A 125 7.78 -24.05 -4.94
N THR A 126 6.54 -23.57 -4.81
CA THR A 126 5.68 -23.37 -5.97
C THR A 126 6.20 -22.19 -6.76
N ALA A 127 6.62 -22.45 -8.00
CA ALA A 127 7.01 -21.41 -8.93
C ALA A 127 5.80 -20.55 -9.30
N PHE A 128 6.01 -19.25 -9.49
CA PHE A 128 4.99 -18.31 -9.96
C PHE A 128 5.57 -17.38 -11.02
N THR A 129 4.71 -16.67 -11.74
CA THR A 129 5.15 -15.75 -12.80
C THR A 129 5.10 -14.31 -12.28
N MET A 130 6.21 -13.59 -12.39
CA MET A 130 6.22 -12.13 -12.30
C MET A 130 5.62 -11.59 -13.60
N LEU A 131 4.68 -10.67 -13.48
CA LEU A 131 3.95 -10.07 -14.58
C LEU A 131 4.25 -8.58 -14.64
N ARG A 132 4.22 -8.03 -15.85
CA ARG A 132 4.23 -6.59 -16.05
C ARG A 132 2.82 -6.04 -16.11
N LEU A 133 2.59 -4.89 -15.47
CA LEU A 133 1.33 -4.15 -15.62
C LEU A 133 1.06 -3.79 -17.09
N ASP A 134 2.08 -3.44 -17.86
CA ASP A 134 1.94 -3.16 -19.30
C ASP A 134 1.32 -4.34 -20.06
N ASP A 135 1.70 -5.57 -19.71
CA ASP A 135 1.23 -6.79 -20.39
C ASP A 135 -0.17 -7.18 -19.88
N LEU A 136 -0.40 -7.05 -18.56
CA LEU A 136 -1.70 -7.33 -17.94
C LEU A 136 -2.81 -6.42 -18.50
N PHE A 137 -2.48 -5.16 -18.78
CA PHE A 137 -3.39 -4.13 -19.26
C PHE A 137 -3.17 -3.76 -20.74
N ALA A 138 -2.59 -4.66 -21.53
CA ALA A 138 -2.35 -4.43 -22.96
C ALA A 138 -3.65 -4.10 -23.73
N ASN A 139 -4.76 -4.75 -23.36
CA ASN A 139 -6.05 -4.66 -24.04
C ASN A 139 -7.18 -4.06 -23.17
N GLU A 140 -6.84 -3.40 -22.06
CA GLU A 140 -7.80 -2.77 -21.17
C GLU A 140 -7.20 -1.53 -20.52
N THR A 141 -8.05 -0.55 -20.19
CA THR A 141 -7.61 0.69 -19.54
C THR A 141 -7.48 0.48 -18.04
N LEU A 142 -6.38 0.91 -17.44
CA LEU A 142 -6.19 0.93 -15.99
C LEU A 142 -6.82 2.19 -15.40
N GLY A 143 -7.70 2.04 -14.40
CA GLY A 143 -8.29 3.17 -13.69
C GLY A 143 -7.79 3.33 -12.25
N PHE A 144 -7.49 2.22 -11.57
CA PHE A 144 -6.94 2.22 -10.21
C PHE A 144 -5.97 1.06 -10.00
N ALA A 145 -4.85 1.31 -9.33
CA ALA A 145 -3.91 0.28 -8.92
C ALA A 145 -3.58 0.44 -7.44
N HIS A 146 -3.83 -0.60 -6.66
CA HIS A 146 -3.29 -0.77 -5.32
C HIS A 146 -2.12 -1.75 -5.39
N LEU A 147 -0.93 -1.28 -5.05
CA LEU A 147 0.32 -2.03 -5.14
C LEU A 147 0.91 -2.23 -3.74
N ASP A 148 0.57 -3.36 -3.13
CA ASP A 148 1.19 -3.87 -1.91
C ASP A 148 2.04 -5.09 -2.29
N VAL A 149 3.25 -4.85 -2.81
CA VAL A 149 4.11 -5.91 -3.36
C VAL A 149 5.39 -6.06 -2.54
N GLU A 150 5.31 -5.75 -1.24
CA GLU A 150 6.33 -6.04 -0.22
C GLU A 150 7.73 -5.52 -0.60
N GLY A 151 7.83 -4.27 -1.06
CA GLY A 151 9.10 -3.65 -1.51
C GLY A 151 9.38 -3.81 -3.01
N GLY A 152 8.45 -4.38 -3.77
CA GLY A 152 8.50 -4.51 -5.23
C GLY A 152 7.85 -3.34 -6.00
N GLU A 153 7.40 -2.28 -5.31
CA GLU A 153 6.49 -1.26 -5.86
C GLU A 153 7.14 -0.52 -7.02
N LEU A 154 8.42 -0.15 -6.88
CA LEU A 154 9.16 0.52 -7.96
C LEU A 154 9.29 -0.36 -9.21
N ALA A 155 9.53 -1.67 -9.04
CA ALA A 155 9.62 -2.60 -10.16
C ALA A 155 8.25 -2.78 -10.83
N ALA A 156 7.18 -2.95 -10.05
CA ALA A 156 5.81 -3.00 -10.58
C ALA A 156 5.43 -1.74 -11.36
N LEU A 157 5.76 -0.55 -10.83
CA LEU A 157 5.54 0.73 -11.49
C LEU A 157 6.35 0.85 -12.79
N ARG A 158 7.61 0.39 -12.82
CA ARG A 158 8.43 0.32 -14.05
C ARG A 158 7.82 -0.62 -15.09
N GLY A 159 7.32 -1.77 -14.65
CA GLY A 159 6.59 -2.72 -15.48
C GLY A 159 5.26 -2.20 -16.03
N GLY A 160 4.72 -1.12 -15.45
CA GLY A 160 3.49 -0.45 -15.90
C GLY A 160 3.70 0.91 -16.54
N ALA A 161 4.94 1.33 -16.79
CA ALA A 161 5.22 2.69 -17.23
C ALA A 161 4.52 3.04 -18.55
N ARG A 162 4.40 2.10 -19.49
CA ARG A 162 3.72 2.36 -20.77
C ARG A 162 2.21 2.48 -20.57
N VAL A 163 1.59 1.59 -19.81
CA VAL A 163 0.14 1.64 -19.58
C VAL A 163 -0.25 2.88 -18.77
N ILE A 164 0.51 3.23 -17.73
CA ILE A 164 0.29 4.44 -16.94
C ILE A 164 0.39 5.70 -17.83
N GLN A 165 1.38 5.75 -18.73
CA GLN A 165 1.54 6.86 -19.66
C GLN A 165 0.46 6.89 -20.76
N ARG A 166 0.09 5.74 -21.32
CA ARG A 166 -0.95 5.58 -22.34
C ARG A 166 -2.30 6.05 -21.80
N ASP A 167 -2.65 5.59 -20.61
CA ASP A 167 -3.95 5.85 -19.98
C ASP A 167 -3.96 7.19 -19.23
N ARG A 168 -2.90 8.00 -19.35
CA ARG A 168 -2.78 9.30 -18.67
C ARG A 168 -3.89 10.30 -19.01
N ARG A 169 -4.65 10.11 -20.10
CA ARG A 169 -5.86 10.90 -20.39
C ARG A 169 -7.06 10.50 -19.53
N ALA A 170 -7.14 9.23 -19.14
CA ALA A 170 -8.07 8.71 -18.15
C ALA A 170 -7.52 8.82 -16.72
N VAL A 171 -6.19 8.93 -16.54
CA VAL A 171 -5.54 9.44 -15.31
C VAL A 171 -5.54 8.40 -14.16
N PRO A 172 -4.95 7.20 -14.31
CA PRO A 172 -5.06 6.16 -13.28
C PRO A 172 -4.57 6.67 -11.92
N VAL A 173 -5.37 6.42 -10.89
CA VAL A 173 -4.97 6.68 -9.50
C VAL A 173 -4.18 5.48 -9.02
N LEU A 174 -3.02 5.72 -8.42
CA LEU A 174 -2.13 4.66 -7.94
C LEU A 174 -1.99 4.77 -6.43
N THR A 175 -1.92 3.65 -5.75
CA THR A 175 -1.52 3.56 -4.35
C THR A 175 -0.39 2.56 -4.20
N VAL A 176 0.54 2.88 -3.30
CA VAL A 176 1.67 2.01 -2.98
C VAL A 176 1.87 1.96 -1.48
N GLU A 177 2.28 0.82 -0.94
CA GLU A 177 2.80 0.72 0.42
C GLU A 177 4.30 0.99 0.44
N LEU A 178 4.76 1.75 1.43
CA LEU A 178 6.17 2.12 1.53
C LEU A 178 6.65 2.17 2.98
N HIS A 179 7.72 1.44 3.26
CA HIS A 179 8.53 1.58 4.46
C HIS A 179 9.42 2.82 4.35
N VAL A 180 8.90 3.97 4.77
CA VAL A 180 9.47 5.30 4.46
C VAL A 180 10.91 5.44 4.95
N HIS A 181 11.22 4.91 6.15
CA HIS A 181 12.51 5.10 6.82
C HIS A 181 13.43 3.88 6.74
N GLN A 182 12.95 2.70 6.34
CA GLN A 182 13.78 1.51 6.23
C GLN A 182 14.89 1.66 5.18
N ASP A 183 14.54 2.14 3.97
CA ASP A 183 15.48 2.42 2.88
C ASP A 183 15.20 3.80 2.25
N PRO A 184 15.83 4.88 2.74
CA PRO A 184 15.68 6.22 2.19
C PRO A 184 16.04 6.34 0.71
N ALA A 185 17.03 5.56 0.25
CA ALA A 185 17.45 5.62 -1.14
C ALA A 185 16.34 5.07 -2.05
N TYR A 186 15.76 3.92 -1.68
CA TYR A 186 14.60 3.37 -2.36
C TYR A 186 13.40 4.33 -2.31
N THR A 187 13.08 4.88 -1.13
CA THR A 187 12.02 5.88 -0.95
C THR A 187 12.19 7.07 -1.90
N HIS A 188 13.39 7.63 -2.01
CA HIS A 188 13.67 8.74 -2.92
C HIS A 188 13.58 8.33 -4.40
N GLU A 189 14.04 7.13 -4.75
CA GLU A 189 13.99 6.60 -6.10
C GLU A 189 12.54 6.39 -6.56
N LEU A 190 11.71 5.79 -5.71
CA LEU A 190 10.28 5.57 -5.95
C LEU A 190 9.54 6.90 -6.18
N LEU A 191 9.72 7.89 -5.30
CA LEU A 191 9.06 9.19 -5.46
C LEU A 191 9.57 9.96 -6.69
N SER A 192 10.85 9.83 -7.01
CA SER A 192 11.42 10.42 -8.22
C SER A 192 10.83 9.79 -9.47
N PHE A 193 10.60 8.47 -9.45
CA PHE A 193 9.95 7.75 -10.53
C PHE A 193 8.49 8.18 -10.72
N LEU A 194 7.70 8.23 -9.64
CA LEU A 194 6.32 8.74 -9.68
C LEU A 194 6.25 10.19 -10.21
N LYS A 195 7.19 11.05 -9.77
CA LYS A 195 7.32 12.42 -10.29
C LYS A 195 7.63 12.42 -11.80
N SER A 196 8.48 11.52 -12.29
CA SER A 196 8.79 11.39 -13.72
C SER A 196 7.57 11.00 -14.55
N LEU A 197 6.68 10.18 -13.97
CA LEU A 197 5.37 9.83 -14.52
C LEU A 197 4.33 10.97 -14.37
N GLN A 198 4.75 12.12 -13.85
CA GLN A 198 3.93 13.30 -13.63
C GLN A 198 2.80 13.03 -12.62
N TYR A 199 3.13 12.44 -11.48
CA TYR A 199 2.23 12.31 -10.33
C TYR A 199 2.58 13.31 -9.22
N THR A 200 1.55 13.79 -8.54
CA THR A 200 1.62 14.37 -7.19
C THR A 200 1.36 13.25 -6.19
N VAL A 201 2.20 13.13 -5.17
CA VAL A 201 2.08 12.06 -4.18
C VAL A 201 1.60 12.63 -2.86
N LEU A 202 0.61 11.97 -2.27
CA LEU A 202 0.08 12.26 -0.96
C LEU A 202 0.37 11.07 -0.03
N LEU A 203 0.87 11.34 1.17
CA LEU A 203 1.07 10.34 2.21
C LEU A 203 -0.18 10.29 3.10
N VAL A 204 -0.71 9.09 3.30
CA VAL A 204 -1.77 8.84 4.27
C VAL A 204 -1.12 8.57 5.63
N GLU A 205 -1.39 9.41 6.63
CA GLU A 205 -0.76 9.29 7.96
C GLU A 205 -1.47 8.24 8.82
N GLU A 206 -1.34 6.99 8.38
CA GLU A 206 -1.81 5.78 9.02
C GLU A 206 -0.79 4.67 8.74
N VAL A 207 -0.51 3.84 9.76
CA VAL A 207 0.38 2.69 9.61
C VAL A 207 -0.29 1.65 8.69
N CYS A 208 0.40 1.23 7.62
CA CYS A 208 0.03 0.04 6.84
C CYS A 208 0.68 -1.23 7.41
N GLY A 209 0.06 -2.38 7.18
CA GLY A 209 0.59 -3.68 7.61
C GLY A 209 0.95 -3.76 9.10
N ASP A 210 2.15 -4.29 9.39
CA ASP A 210 2.66 -4.53 10.75
C ASP A 210 3.87 -3.66 11.12
N ARG A 211 4.43 -2.89 10.18
CA ARG A 211 5.62 -2.06 10.42
C ARG A 211 5.28 -0.60 10.66
N TYR A 212 5.82 -0.04 11.74
CA TYR A 212 5.51 1.33 12.17
C TYR A 212 5.91 2.45 11.18
N ASP A 213 6.85 2.20 10.27
CA ASP A 213 7.23 3.13 9.18
C ASP A 213 6.50 2.89 7.86
N CYS A 214 5.70 1.84 7.77
CA CYS A 214 4.87 1.60 6.59
C CYS A 214 3.82 2.71 6.50
N ARG A 215 3.71 3.35 5.32
CA ARG A 215 2.61 4.25 4.97
C ARG A 215 2.06 3.93 3.59
N ASN A 216 0.74 4.10 3.45
CA ASN A 216 0.10 4.17 2.15
C ASN A 216 0.41 5.52 1.49
N LEU A 217 0.87 5.49 0.24
CA LEU A 217 1.00 6.67 -0.60
C LEU A 217 -0.11 6.64 -1.65
N LEU A 218 -0.81 7.76 -1.80
CA LEU A 218 -1.80 8.02 -2.85
C LEU A 218 -1.18 8.91 -3.92
N ALA A 219 -0.90 8.35 -5.08
CA ALA A 219 -0.37 9.08 -6.22
C ALA A 219 -1.53 9.51 -7.15
N LEU A 220 -1.68 10.82 -7.29
CA LEU A 220 -2.66 11.47 -8.17
C LEU A 220 -1.93 12.11 -9.36
N PRO A 221 -2.38 11.94 -10.60
CA PRO A 221 -1.68 12.54 -11.72
C PRO A 221 -1.69 14.07 -11.68
N LYS A 222 -0.57 14.67 -12.03
CA LYS A 222 -0.39 16.12 -12.08
C LYS A 222 -1.34 16.74 -13.11
N GLY A 223 -1.99 17.83 -12.71
CA GLY A 223 -3.01 18.51 -13.50
C GLY A 223 -4.44 18.05 -13.17
N SER A 224 -4.63 16.94 -12.46
CA SER A 224 -5.94 16.51 -11.95
C SER A 224 -6.39 17.28 -10.70
N GLY A 225 -5.63 18.30 -10.27
CA GLY A 225 -5.91 19.08 -9.06
C GLY A 225 -7.36 19.58 -9.00
N ALA A 226 -7.87 20.19 -10.09
CA ALA A 226 -9.25 20.67 -10.14
C ALA A 226 -10.28 19.54 -9.95
N HIS A 227 -9.99 18.34 -10.46
CA HIS A 227 -10.85 17.16 -10.31
C HIS A 227 -10.90 16.68 -8.86
N PHE A 228 -9.76 16.64 -8.16
CA PHE A 228 -9.70 16.18 -6.77
C PHE A 228 -9.97 17.29 -5.74
N HIS A 229 -9.83 18.58 -6.08
CA HIS A 229 -10.13 19.69 -5.17
C HIS A 229 -11.60 19.76 -4.77
N THR A 230 -12.52 19.27 -5.62
CA THR A 230 -13.94 19.20 -5.29
C THR A 230 -14.32 17.94 -4.50
N SER A 231 -13.37 17.05 -4.20
CA SER A 231 -13.62 15.86 -3.40
C SER A 231 -13.82 16.23 -1.94
N GLN A 232 -14.94 15.82 -1.34
CA GLN A 232 -15.20 16.07 0.08
C GLN A 232 -14.29 15.19 0.94
N VAL A 233 -14.10 13.94 0.51
CA VAL A 233 -13.22 12.97 1.16
C VAL A 233 -11.79 13.49 1.27
N MET A 234 -11.24 14.02 0.16
CA MET A 234 -9.89 14.60 0.17
C MET A 234 -9.80 15.84 1.06
N ARG A 235 -10.82 16.70 1.04
CA ARG A 235 -10.88 17.90 1.88
C ARG A 235 -10.92 17.56 3.36
N VAL A 236 -11.73 16.58 3.75
CA VAL A 236 -11.82 16.12 5.14
C VAL A 236 -10.50 15.49 5.59
N ALA A 237 -9.90 14.61 4.77
CA ALA A 237 -8.62 13.98 5.10
C ALA A 237 -7.45 14.97 5.19
N ALA A 238 -7.42 15.99 4.34
CA ALA A 238 -6.44 17.07 4.43
C ALA A 238 -6.70 17.96 5.66
N ALA A 239 -7.96 18.34 5.92
CA ALA A 239 -8.31 19.20 7.06
C ALA A 239 -8.10 18.54 8.42
N SER A 240 -8.13 17.21 8.49
CA SER A 240 -7.81 16.44 9.70
C SER A 240 -6.31 16.13 9.85
N GLU A 241 -5.47 16.72 9.00
CA GLU A 241 -4.02 16.52 9.01
C GLU A 241 -3.62 15.04 8.89
N ARG A 242 -4.36 14.26 8.10
CA ARG A 242 -4.02 12.85 7.83
C ARG A 242 -3.61 12.57 6.40
N LEU A 243 -3.53 13.61 5.57
CA LEU A 243 -3.13 13.51 4.17
C LEU A 243 -2.14 14.62 3.83
N PHE A 244 -0.88 14.25 3.57
CA PHE A 244 0.22 15.20 3.39
C PHE A 244 0.79 15.14 1.99
N ALA A 245 1.01 16.28 1.34
CA ALA A 245 1.75 16.30 0.07
C ALA A 245 3.24 16.01 0.30
N VAL A 246 3.74 14.94 -0.32
CA VAL A 246 5.12 14.49 -0.15
C VAL A 246 5.86 14.38 -1.49
N ASN A 247 7.18 14.48 -1.42
CA ASN A 247 8.12 14.27 -2.50
C ASN A 247 9.47 13.81 -1.92
N SER A 248 10.45 13.54 -2.79
CA SER A 248 11.76 13.02 -2.38
C SER A 248 12.55 13.92 -1.42
N SER A 249 12.22 15.22 -1.30
CA SER A 249 12.90 16.14 -0.40
C SER A 249 12.28 16.24 1.00
N ASN A 250 11.01 15.86 1.17
CA ASN A 250 10.29 16.03 2.44
C ASN A 250 9.69 14.74 3.02
N ILE A 251 9.59 13.62 2.29
CA ILE A 251 8.90 12.43 2.81
C ILE A 251 9.51 11.91 4.14
N LEU A 252 10.83 12.03 4.30
CA LEU A 252 11.54 11.61 5.52
C LEU A 252 11.26 12.51 6.74
N THR A 253 10.49 13.59 6.58
CA THR A 253 9.97 14.39 7.70
C THR A 253 8.56 13.97 8.12
N HIS A 254 8.05 12.86 7.59
CA HIS A 254 6.74 12.27 7.91
C HIS A 254 6.90 10.79 8.32
N ALA A 255 5.80 10.05 8.46
CA ALA A 255 5.79 8.60 8.70
C ALA A 255 6.49 8.16 10.01
N PHE A 256 6.31 8.92 11.08
CA PHE A 256 6.91 8.60 12.37
C PHE A 256 6.03 7.61 13.18
N PRO A 257 6.61 6.73 14.00
CA PRO A 257 5.85 5.86 14.88
C PRO A 257 5.05 6.70 15.88
N ILE A 258 3.72 6.60 15.92
CA ILE A 258 2.89 7.36 16.88
C ILE A 258 3.32 7.01 18.32
N PRO A 259 3.43 8.00 19.24
CA PRO A 259 3.08 9.43 19.12
C PRO A 259 4.26 10.32 18.70
N CYS A 260 5.29 9.78 18.05
CA CYS A 260 6.42 10.57 17.62
C CYS A 260 6.03 11.56 16.55
N THR A 261 6.27 12.83 16.85
CA THR A 261 6.38 13.92 15.87
C THR A 261 7.72 14.59 16.11
N ARG A 262 8.23 15.32 15.11
CA ARG A 262 9.47 16.11 15.29
C ARG A 262 9.27 17.12 16.42
N GLY A 263 10.08 16.98 17.49
CA GLY A 263 9.92 17.77 18.72
C GLY A 263 8.77 17.34 19.64
N GLY A 264 8.13 16.20 19.38
CA GLY A 264 6.99 15.68 20.15
C GLY A 264 7.36 14.96 21.46
N PRO A 265 6.39 14.35 22.15
CA PRO A 265 6.61 13.76 23.49
C PRO A 265 7.60 12.59 23.52
N CYS A 266 7.82 11.91 22.39
CA CYS A 266 8.85 10.87 22.29
C CYS A 266 10.27 11.45 22.13
N CYS A 267 10.39 12.78 22.09
CA CYS A 267 11.61 13.52 21.93
C CYS A 267 12.25 13.82 23.28
N HIS A 268 13.07 12.88 23.75
CA HIS A 268 13.80 13.03 25.02
C HIS A 268 15.08 13.89 24.88
N THR A 269 15.40 14.36 23.69
CA THR A 269 16.55 15.21 23.37
C THR A 269 16.10 16.47 22.63
N ASP A 270 17.03 17.37 22.30
CA ASP A 270 16.77 18.58 21.51
C ASP A 270 15.84 18.30 20.31
N ALA A 271 14.76 19.08 20.21
CA ALA A 271 13.73 18.96 19.17
C ALA A 271 14.29 19.06 17.74
N ASN A 272 15.46 19.68 17.57
CA ASN A 272 16.15 19.74 16.28
C ASN A 272 16.83 18.42 15.88
N HIS A 273 17.11 17.55 16.85
CA HIS A 273 17.94 16.35 16.70
C HIS A 273 17.18 15.04 16.87
N CYS A 274 15.92 15.06 17.30
CA CYS A 274 15.12 13.85 17.47
C CYS A 274 13.95 13.76 16.45
N CYS A 275 13.46 12.53 16.24
CA CYS A 275 12.59 12.17 15.11
C CYS A 275 13.21 12.57 13.76
N THR A 276 14.53 12.57 13.67
CA THR A 276 15.22 12.49 12.39
C THR A 276 15.10 11.05 11.88
N HIS A 277 15.20 10.85 10.57
CA HIS A 277 15.32 9.51 9.97
C HIS A 277 16.32 8.63 10.75
N ARG A 278 17.51 9.17 11.06
CA ARG A 278 18.55 8.47 11.85
C ARG A 278 18.04 8.02 13.22
N CYS A 279 17.32 8.87 13.95
CA CYS A 279 16.76 8.54 15.26
C CYS A 279 15.64 7.50 15.16
N VAL A 280 14.78 7.60 14.14
CA VAL A 280 13.68 6.66 13.91
C VAL A 280 14.24 5.29 13.52
N SER A 281 15.18 5.23 12.58
CA SER A 281 15.85 3.97 12.22
C SER A 281 16.60 3.35 13.42
N ALA A 282 17.24 4.17 14.26
CA ALA A 282 17.89 3.67 15.47
C ALA A 282 16.89 3.16 16.52
N TRP A 283 15.79 3.89 16.72
CA TRP A 283 14.68 3.49 17.58
C TRP A 283 14.01 2.21 17.07
N MET A 284 13.79 2.06 15.76
CA MET A 284 13.22 0.85 15.17
C MET A 284 14.12 -0.37 15.42
N LYS A 285 15.42 -0.24 15.13
CA LYS A 285 16.40 -1.29 15.41
C LYS A 285 16.40 -1.71 16.89
N THR A 286 16.28 -0.77 17.82
CA THR A 286 16.30 -1.03 19.27
C THR A 286 14.96 -1.46 19.84
N SER A 287 13.84 -1.04 19.24
CA SER A 287 12.49 -1.35 19.72
C SER A 287 11.98 -2.68 19.16
N MET A 288 12.27 -2.99 17.90
CA MET A 288 11.95 -4.30 17.30
C MET A 288 12.68 -5.42 18.05
N SER A 289 13.98 -5.26 18.33
CA SER A 289 14.76 -6.24 19.12
C SER A 289 14.25 -6.43 20.56
N ARG A 290 13.59 -5.41 21.15
CA ARG A 290 12.97 -5.50 22.48
C ARG A 290 11.55 -6.06 22.43
N TRP A 291 10.83 -5.87 21.33
CA TRP A 291 9.45 -6.33 21.16
C TRP A 291 9.40 -7.83 20.86
N ASP A 292 10.27 -8.33 19.98
CA ASP A 292 10.44 -9.78 19.73
C ASP A 292 10.73 -10.56 21.02
N ALA A 293 11.33 -9.89 22.00
CA ALA A 293 11.67 -10.48 23.29
C ALA A 293 10.55 -10.44 24.34
N ARG A 294 9.45 -9.68 24.15
CA ARG A 294 8.58 -9.29 25.30
C ARG A 294 7.11 -9.63 25.29
N ASN A 295 6.32 -9.79 24.21
CA ASN A 295 4.91 -10.17 24.44
C ASN A 295 4.04 -10.59 23.25
N SER A 296 3.21 -11.61 23.53
CA SER A 296 2.00 -12.05 22.82
C SER A 296 0.68 -11.42 23.36
N SER A 297 0.73 -10.34 24.16
CA SER A 297 -0.47 -9.87 24.90
C SER A 297 -0.62 -8.37 25.22
N SER A 298 0.27 -7.48 24.77
CA SER A 298 0.11 -6.02 25.02
C SER A 298 -0.64 -5.30 23.91
N ARG A 299 -1.48 -4.31 24.28
CA ARG A 299 -2.34 -3.49 23.41
C ARG A 299 -1.69 -3.16 22.06
N ASP A 300 -2.43 -3.48 21.01
CA ASP A 300 -2.04 -3.27 19.63
C ASP A 300 -1.97 -1.77 19.30
N PRO A 301 -0.79 -1.20 19.05
CA PRO A 301 -0.65 0.21 18.69
C PRO A 301 -1.31 0.57 17.35
N ARG A 302 -1.70 -0.42 16.52
CA ARG A 302 -2.56 -0.20 15.34
C ARG A 302 -3.93 0.36 15.69
N LEU A 303 -4.40 0.25 16.93
CA LEU A 303 -5.70 0.78 17.38
C LEU A 303 -5.71 2.30 17.64
N PHE A 304 -4.54 2.95 17.73
CA PHE A 304 -4.46 4.37 18.10
C PHE A 304 -4.96 5.31 16.99
N THR A 305 -4.84 4.91 15.71
CA THR A 305 -5.37 5.67 14.57
C THR A 305 -6.91 5.65 14.50
N ARG A 306 -7.55 4.59 15.02
CA ARG A 306 -9.01 4.38 14.93
C ARG A 306 -9.83 5.34 15.82
N LEU A 307 -9.37 5.60 17.04
CA LEU A 307 -10.15 6.39 18.02
C LEU A 307 -10.16 7.89 17.70
N GLU A 308 -9.04 8.44 17.22
CA GLU A 308 -8.97 9.87 16.88
C GLU A 308 -9.67 10.20 15.56
N TRP A 309 -9.62 9.32 14.56
CA TRP A 309 -10.28 9.55 13.27
C TRP A 309 -11.80 9.58 13.38
N LEU A 310 -12.39 8.61 14.10
CA LEU A 310 -13.84 8.60 14.34
C LEU A 310 -14.26 9.83 15.16
N SER A 311 -13.45 10.25 16.13
CA SER A 311 -13.70 11.49 16.90
C SER A 311 -13.73 12.73 15.99
N ALA A 312 -12.74 12.89 15.10
CA ALA A 312 -12.68 14.00 14.15
C ALA A 312 -13.88 14.05 13.19
N ILE A 313 -14.33 12.90 12.68
CA ILE A 313 -15.56 12.81 11.86
C ILE A 313 -16.80 13.20 12.67
N THR A 314 -16.88 12.76 13.93
CA THR A 314 -18.02 13.06 14.81
C THR A 314 -18.08 14.55 15.14
N SER A 315 -16.93 15.20 15.35
CA SER A 315 -16.84 16.66 15.55
C SER A 315 -17.18 17.46 14.30
N LEU A 316 -16.92 16.94 13.10
CA LEU A 316 -17.32 17.59 11.85
C LEU A 316 -18.84 17.51 11.61
N LYS A 317 -19.52 16.44 12.05
CA LYS A 317 -21.00 16.39 12.02
C LYS A 317 -21.65 17.50 12.86
N VAL A 318 -21.03 17.87 13.99
CA VAL A 318 -21.50 18.97 14.85
C VAL A 318 -21.33 20.34 14.19
N LEU A 319 -20.34 20.51 13.31
CA LEU A 319 -20.08 21.79 12.60
C LEU A 319 -20.92 21.98 11.33
N PHE A 320 -21.48 20.91 10.75
CA PHE A 320 -22.23 20.97 9.49
C PHE A 320 -23.74 20.66 9.61
N GLY A 321 -24.30 20.64 10.82
CA GLY A 321 -25.75 20.79 11.03
C GLY A 321 -26.63 19.75 10.32
N HIS A 322 -26.32 18.47 10.50
CA HIS A 322 -27.27 17.37 10.30
C HIS A 322 -27.47 16.63 11.62
#